data_AF-A0A6N8X1S3-F1
#
_entry.id   AF-A0A6N8X1S3-F1
#
_cell.length_a   1.000
_cell.length_b   1.000
_cell.length_c   1.000
_cell.angle_alpha   90.00
_cell.angle_beta   90.00
_cell.angle_gamma   90.00
#
_symmetry.space_group_name_H-M   'P 1'
#
loop_
_entity.id
_entity.type
_entity.pdbx_description
1 polymer ?
#
loop_
_entity_poly.entity_id
_entity_poly.type
_entity_poly.pdbx_seq_one_letter_code
_entity_poly.pdbx_strand_id
1 'polypeptide(L)' 'VGAGKVFQPLRLALTGLPASPGIFDVLLILGRERSLGRVERAIEHIEGGGAGEG' A
#
# COMPACT_ATOMS: atom_id res chain seq x y z
N VAL A 1 4.39 17.65 0.51
CA VAL A 1 4.56 16.33 1.16
C VAL A 1 5.82 15.69 0.60
N GLY A 2 6.72 15.18 1.44
CA GLY A 2 7.96 14.54 0.95
C GLY A 2 7.69 13.14 0.38
N ALA A 3 8.49 12.71 -0.60
CA ALA A 3 8.35 11.42 -1.29
C ALA A 3 8.24 10.22 -0.33
N GLY A 4 9.02 10.22 0.76
CA GLY A 4 8.97 9.16 1.79
C GLY A 4 7.60 9.00 2.45
N LYS A 5 6.87 10.11 2.66
CA LYS A 5 5.51 10.10 3.24
C LYS A 5 4.46 9.51 2.29
N VAL A 6 4.79 9.33 1.02
CA VAL A 6 3.92 8.69 0.01
C VAL A 6 4.37 7.26 -0.25
N PHE A 7 5.67 7.04 -0.48
CA PHE A 7 6.19 5.74 -0.89
C PHE A 7 6.15 4.68 0.21
N GLN A 8 6.35 5.05 1.48
CA GLN A 8 6.25 4.11 2.59
C GLN A 8 4.83 3.54 2.77
N PRO A 9 3.77 4.37 2.91
CA PRO A 9 2.41 3.83 3.02
C PRO A 9 1.96 3.10 1.76
N LEU A 10 2.36 3.58 0.56
CA LEU A 10 2.08 2.85 -0.68
C LEU A 10 2.72 1.47 -0.69
N ARG A 11 3.95 1.32 -0.18
CA ARG A 11 4.63 0.03 -0.09
C ARG A 11 3.89 -0.94 0.82
N LEU A 12 3.44 -0.45 1.98
CA LEU A 12 2.67 -1.25 2.92
C LEU A 12 1.34 -1.69 2.28
N ALA A 13 0.62 -0.76 1.66
CA ALA A 13 -0.63 -1.07 0.94
C ALA A 13 -0.43 -2.11 -0.17
N LEU A 14 0.66 -2.02 -0.92
CA LEU A 14 0.91 -2.92 -2.04
C LEU A 14 1.49 -4.27 -1.63
N THR A 15 2.21 -4.38 -0.52
CA THR A 15 3.00 -5.60 -0.22
C THR A 15 2.77 -6.18 1.17
N GLY A 16 2.14 -5.43 2.09
CA GLY A 16 2.06 -5.79 3.50
C GLY A 16 3.40 -5.71 4.24
N LEU A 17 4.45 -5.18 3.60
CA LEU A 17 5.80 -5.14 4.15
C LEU A 17 6.33 -3.70 4.24
N PRO A 18 7.10 -3.36 5.29
CA PRO A 18 7.74 -2.04 5.42
C PRO A 18 8.90 -1.85 4.44
N ALA A 19 9.46 -2.94 3.92
CA ALA A 19 10.49 -2.97 2.88
C ALA A 19 10.10 -3.97 1.78
N SER A 20 10.41 -3.66 0.53
CA SER A 20 10.12 -4.50 -0.62
C SER A 20 11.14 -4.23 -1.74
N PRO A 21 11.11 -4.94 -2.88
CA PRO A 21 11.86 -4.56 -4.07
C PRO A 21 11.54 -3.13 -4.55
N GLY A 22 12.12 -2.68 -5.66
CA GLY A 22 11.81 -1.36 -6.23
C GLY A 22 10.29 -1.15 -6.33
N ILE A 23 9.77 -0.05 -5.77
CA ILE A 23 8.31 0.17 -5.70
C ILE A 23 7.66 0.21 -7.09
N PHE A 24 8.41 0.69 -8.08
CA PHE A 24 7.99 0.71 -9.48
C PHE A 24 7.96 -0.69 -10.10
N ASP A 25 8.89 -1.58 -9.74
CA ASP A 25 8.87 -2.98 -10.17
C ASP A 25 7.63 -3.69 -9.62
N VAL A 26 7.31 -3.44 -8.35
CA VAL A 26 6.09 -3.96 -7.72
C VAL A 26 4.84 -3.49 -8.47
N LEU A 27 4.76 -2.19 -8.81
CA LEU A 27 3.64 -1.65 -9.59
C LEU A 27 3.54 -2.29 -10.99
N LEU A 28 4.67 -2.47 -11.68
CA LEU A 28 4.72 -3.10 -13.00
C LEU A 28 4.27 -4.56 -12.95
N ILE A 29 4.73 -5.31 -11.94
CA ILE A 29 4.37 -6.73 -11.77
C ILE A 29 2.89 -6.90 -11.41
N LEU A 30 2.37 -6.05 -10.53
CA LEU A 30 0.97 -6.14 -10.12
C LEU A 30 0.01 -5.69 -11.22
N GLY A 31 0.41 -4.68 -12.00
CA GLY A 31 -0.47 -4.01 -12.95
C GLY A 31 -1.49 -3.09 -12.26
N ARG A 32 -2.08 -2.19 -13.05
CA ARG A 32 -2.91 -1.09 -12.57
C ARG A 32 -4.06 -1.53 -11.66
N GLU A 33 -4.88 -2.47 -12.11
CA GLU A 33 -6.11 -2.87 -11.42
C GLU A 33 -5.81 -3.48 -10.04
N ARG A 34 -4.84 -4.38 -9.98
CA ARG A 34 -4.44 -5.01 -8.71
C ARG A 34 -3.78 -4.02 -7.76
N SER A 35 -2.99 -3.08 -8.27
CA SER A 35 -2.40 -2.02 -7.45
C SER A 35 -3.47 -1.13 -6.84
N LEU A 36 -4.44 -0.66 -7.63
CA LEU A 36 -5.54 0.19 -7.14
C LEU A 36 -6.40 -0.56 -6.12
N GLY A 37 -6.82 -1.80 -6.41
CA GLY A 37 -7.63 -2.57 -5.46
C GLY A 37 -6.90 -2.89 -4.14
N ARG A 38 -5.56 -2.93 -4.13
CA ARG A 38 -4.78 -3.04 -2.87
C ARG A 38 -4.77 -1.72 -2.09
N VAL A 39 -4.63 -0.59 -2.79
CA VAL A 39 -4.68 0.74 -2.18
C VAL A 39 -6.07 1.01 -1.60
N GLU A 40 -7.14 0.70 -2.32
CA GLU A 40 -8.53 0.82 -1.84
C GLU A 40 -8.75 0.01 -0.58
N ARG A 41 -8.36 -1.27 -0.55
CA ARG A 41 -8.45 -2.09 0.68
C ARG A 41 -7.67 -1.52 1.85
N ALA A 42 -6.50 -0.93 1.60
CA ALA A 42 -5.72 -0.30 2.66
C ALA A 42 -6.42 0.95 3.20
N ILE A 43 -7.07 1.74 2.34
CA ILE A 43 -7.89 2.89 2.74
C ILE A 43 -9.10 2.40 3.55
N GLU A 44 -9.84 1.41 3.05
CA GLU A 44 -10.98 0.80 3.76
C GLU A 44 -10.57 0.27 5.13
N HIS A 45 -9.39 -0.34 5.26
CA HIS A 45 -8.86 -0.80 6.54
C HIS A 45 -8.54 0.36 7.49
N ILE A 46 -7.97 1.46 7.00
CA ILE A 46 -7.68 2.65 7.83
C ILE A 46 -8.98 3.33 8.27
N GLU A 47 -9.96 3.43 7.36
CA GLU A 47 -11.24 4.09 7.61
C GLU A 47 -12.19 3.22 8.45
N GLY A 48 -12.19 1.90 8.25
CA GLY A 48 -13.03 0.94 8.96
C GLY A 48 -12.39 0.33 10.21
N GLY A 49 -11.07 0.42 10.37
CA GLY A 49 -10.26 -0.37 11.30
C GLY A 49 -9.56 0.42 12.42
N GLY A 50 -10.12 1.55 12.86
CA GLY A 50 -9.81 2.07 14.21
C GLY A 50 -10.23 1.12 15.36
N ALA A 51 -10.91 0.01 15.02
CA ALA A 51 -11.30 -1.05 15.93
C ALA A 51 -10.67 -2.39 15.50
N GLY A 52 -9.53 -2.72 16.10
CA GLY A 52 -9.05 -4.09 16.19
C GLY A 52 -7.76 -4.38 15.44
N GLU A 53 -6.63 -4.08 16.09
CA GLU A 53 -5.48 -4.98 16.09
C GLU A 53 -5.00 -5.09 17.54
N GLY A 54 -5.14 -6.29 18.10
CA GLY A 54 -4.36 -6.80 19.21
C GLY A 54 -3.28 -7.74 18.67
#